data_AF-A0A3M1H8L0-F1
#
_entry.id   AF-A0A3M1H8L0-F1
#
_cell.length_a   1.000
_cell.length_b   1.000
_cell.length_c   1.000
_cell.angle_alpha   90.00
_cell.angle_beta   90.00
_cell.angle_gamma   90.00
#
_symmetry.space_group_name_H-M   'P 1'
#
loop_
_entity.id
_entity.type
_entity.pdbx_description
1 polymer ?
#
loop_
_entity_poly.entity_id
_entity_poly.type
_entity_poly.pdbx_seq_one_letter_code
_entity_poly.pdbx_strand_id
1 'polypeptide(L)'
;MDQLTAYALGLITVPAAYFTTLFATQISCSTLFRKKIETQEELESIVAQETLRRGLDPSKIECSFTSLPEGSGKRHDDKYYINLCTPLFRTRQTVRHEIDHIASGDCDREQTEFFYYYFIAEPRATLYSLRSDP
;
A
#
# COMPACT_ATOMS: atom_id res chain seq x y z
N MET A 1 -28.70 -4.74 -27.13
CA MET A 1 -27.44 -4.15 -26.63
C MET A 1 -26.51 -4.09 -27.82
N ASP A 2 -26.14 -2.89 -28.29
CA ASP A 2 -25.28 -2.74 -29.46
C ASP A 2 -23.80 -2.93 -29.08
N GLN A 3 -22.94 -3.15 -30.08
CA GLN A 3 -21.49 -3.35 -29.88
C GLN A 3 -20.87 -2.22 -29.06
N LEU A 4 -21.31 -0.98 -29.27
CA LEU A 4 -20.81 0.20 -28.56
C LEU A 4 -21.11 0.15 -27.06
N THR A 5 -22.33 -0.26 -26.69
CA THR A 5 -22.73 -0.46 -25.30
C THR A 5 -21.95 -1.61 -24.65
N ALA A 6 -21.69 -2.70 -25.39
CA ALA A 6 -20.89 -3.81 -24.90
C ALA A 6 -19.42 -3.43 -24.67
N TYR A 7 -18.82 -2.65 -25.57
CA TYR A 7 -17.46 -2.12 -25.41
C TYR A 7 -17.36 -1.12 -24.25
N ALA A 8 -18.34 -0.22 -24.11
CA ALA A 8 -18.40 0.72 -22.99
C ALA A 8 -18.56 0.00 -21.65
N LEU A 9 -19.39 -1.04 -21.58
CA LEU A 9 -19.48 -1.89 -20.38
C LEU A 9 -18.16 -2.60 -20.10
N GLY A 10 -17.49 -3.16 -21.10
CA GLY A 10 -16.19 -3.81 -20.96
C GLY A 10 -15.09 -2.87 -20.45
N LEU A 11 -15.07 -1.62 -20.94
CA LEU A 11 -14.14 -0.57 -20.51
C LEU A 11 -14.33 -0.14 -19.05
N ILE A 12 -15.53 -0.29 -18.49
CA ILE A 12 -15.83 0.08 -17.10
C ILE A 12 -15.72 -1.13 -16.16
N THR A 13 -16.22 -2.29 -16.59
CA THR A 13 -16.31 -3.48 -15.74
C THR A 13 -14.97 -4.16 -15.52
N VAL A 14 -14.07 -4.15 -16.50
CA VAL A 14 -12.75 -4.79 -16.37
C VAL A 14 -11.86 -4.05 -15.35
N PRO A 15 -11.70 -2.71 -15.41
CA PRO A 15 -10.97 -1.97 -14.37
C PRO A 15 -11.61 -2.09 -12.98
N ALA A 16 -12.94 -2.07 -12.88
CA ALA A 16 -13.64 -2.19 -11.60
C ALA A 16 -13.47 -3.59 -10.96
N ALA A 17 -13.59 -4.65 -11.75
CA ALA A 17 -13.37 -6.02 -11.28
C ALA A 17 -11.90 -6.25 -10.88
N TYR A 18 -10.96 -5.69 -11.64
CA TYR A 18 -9.54 -5.70 -11.32
C TYR A 18 -9.25 -5.00 -9.98
N PHE A 19 -9.74 -3.78 -9.80
CA PHE A 19 -9.58 -3.01 -8.56
C PHE A 19 -10.18 -3.75 -7.35
N THR A 20 -11.40 -4.26 -7.51
CA THR A 20 -12.08 -5.05 -6.47
C THR A 20 -11.26 -6.28 -6.10
N THR A 21 -10.66 -6.96 -7.08
CA THR A 21 -9.84 -8.15 -6.84
C THR A 21 -8.54 -7.82 -6.12
N LEU A 22 -7.87 -6.73 -6.49
CA LEU A 22 -6.67 -6.24 -5.81
C LEU A 22 -6.95 -5.86 -4.37
N PHE A 23 -7.98 -5.04 -4.15
CA PHE A 23 -8.37 -4.58 -2.83
C PHE A 23 -8.84 -5.75 -1.95
N ALA A 24 -9.63 -6.67 -2.49
CA ALA A 24 -10.07 -7.87 -1.78
C ALA A 24 -8.90 -8.80 -1.46
N THR A 25 -7.91 -8.92 -2.35
CA THR A 25 -6.69 -9.71 -2.12
C THR A 25 -5.83 -9.07 -1.05
N GLN A 26 -5.62 -7.75 -1.10
CA GLN A 26 -4.91 -7.02 -0.07
C GLN A 26 -5.62 -7.19 1.27
N ILE A 27 -6.93 -6.97 1.37
CA ILE A 27 -7.69 -7.19 2.61
C ILE A 27 -7.55 -8.65 3.09
N SER A 28 -7.86 -9.62 2.23
CA SER A 28 -7.88 -11.04 2.62
C SER A 28 -6.50 -11.53 3.08
N CYS A 29 -5.44 -11.12 2.40
CA CYS A 29 -4.08 -11.58 2.71
C CYS A 29 -3.38 -10.76 3.81
N SER A 30 -3.70 -9.47 3.94
CA SER A 30 -2.98 -8.55 4.85
C SER A 30 -3.69 -8.29 6.17
N THR A 31 -4.98 -8.65 6.34
CA THR A 31 -5.75 -8.11 7.46
C THR A 31 -6.42 -9.15 8.37
N LEU A 32 -7.09 -10.18 7.85
CA LEU A 32 -7.98 -11.01 8.69
C LEU A 32 -7.25 -12.03 9.58
N PHE A 33 -6.08 -12.53 9.14
CA PHE A 33 -5.35 -13.59 9.85
C PHE A 33 -3.92 -13.21 10.24
N ARG A 34 -3.59 -11.91 10.20
CA ARG A 34 -2.24 -11.41 10.47
C ARG A 34 -2.14 -10.81 11.86
N LYS A 35 -0.99 -11.00 12.52
CA LYS A 35 -0.67 -10.35 13.80
C LYS A 35 -0.80 -8.83 13.64
N LYS A 36 -1.56 -8.23 14.55
CA LYS A 36 -1.74 -6.79 14.61
C LYS A 36 -0.56 -6.12 15.33
N ILE A 37 -0.23 -4.93 14.86
CA ILE A 37 0.70 -4.03 15.52
C ILE A 37 -0.12 -3.25 16.55
N GLU A 38 0.21 -3.41 17.81
CA GLU A 38 -0.61 -2.90 18.92
C GLU A 38 -0.05 -1.60 19.51
N THR A 39 1.26 -1.38 19.41
CA THR A 39 1.93 -0.21 20.01
C THR A 39 2.73 0.59 19.00
N GLN A 40 2.94 1.87 19.32
CA GLN A 40 3.72 2.78 18.49
C GLN A 40 5.19 2.33 18.40
N GLU A 41 5.74 1.80 19.49
CA GLU A 41 7.10 1.25 19.53
C GLU A 41 7.23 0.01 18.63
N GLU A 42 6.20 -0.86 18.61
CA GLU A 42 6.17 -2.01 17.71
C GLU A 42 6.10 -1.55 16.24
N LEU A 43 5.30 -0.52 15.95
CA LEU A 43 5.22 0.09 14.61
C LEU A 43 6.58 0.63 14.16
N GLU A 44 7.21 1.48 14.97
CA GLU A 44 8.51 2.08 14.68
C GLU A 44 9.59 1.02 14.47
N SER A 45 9.62 -0.01 15.31
CA SER A 45 10.55 -1.14 15.16
C SER A 45 10.34 -1.89 13.85
N ILE A 46 9.08 -2.15 13.46
CA ILE A 46 8.76 -2.83 12.20
C ILE A 46 9.13 -1.96 11.00
N VAL A 47 8.79 -0.67 11.04
CA VAL A 47 9.13 0.29 9.97
C VAL A 47 10.65 0.34 9.79
N ALA A 48 11.42 0.50 10.87
CA ALA A 48 12.87 0.53 10.79
C ALA A 48 13.45 -0.76 10.17
N GLN A 49 12.98 -1.94 10.61
CA GLN A 49 13.43 -3.22 10.07
C GLN A 49 13.15 -3.37 8.57
N GLU A 50 11.92 -3.10 8.14
CA GLU A 50 11.51 -3.27 6.75
C GLU A 50 12.14 -2.20 5.85
N THR A 51 12.41 -1.00 6.37
CA THR A 51 13.11 0.08 5.66
C THR A 51 14.55 -0.32 5.38
N LEU A 52 15.27 -0.82 6.39
CA LEU A 52 16.62 -1.35 6.23
C LEU A 52 16.64 -2.54 5.27
N ARG A 53 15.66 -3.45 5.36
CA ARG A 53 15.53 -4.60 4.45
C ARG A 53 15.38 -4.16 2.98
N ARG A 54 14.78 -2.98 2.74
CA ARG A 54 14.65 -2.38 1.42
C ARG A 54 15.84 -1.53 0.98
N GLY A 55 16.87 -1.40 1.82
CA GLY A 55 18.06 -0.59 1.54
C GLY A 55 17.83 0.92 1.64
N LEU A 56 16.82 1.34 2.39
CA LEU A 56 16.48 2.75 2.63
C LEU A 56 17.02 3.22 3.99
N ASP A 57 17.08 4.54 4.18
CA ASP A 57 17.45 5.16 5.45
C ASP A 57 16.23 5.33 6.38
N PRO A 58 16.16 4.63 7.54
CA PRO A 58 15.06 4.77 8.48
C PRO A 58 14.87 6.18 9.04
N SER A 59 15.93 7.00 9.11
CA SER A 59 15.82 8.37 9.62
C SER A 59 14.99 9.29 8.72
N LYS A 60 14.74 8.86 7.49
CA LYS A 60 13.92 9.54 6.49
C LYS A 60 12.46 9.12 6.53
N ILE A 61 12.08 8.17 7.40
CA ILE A 61 10.71 7.65 7.48
C ILE A 61 10.16 7.86 8.89
N GLU A 62 9.09 8.62 8.99
CA GLU A 62 8.29 8.77 10.20
C GLU A 62 7.04 7.90 10.09
N CYS A 63 6.55 7.38 11.21
CA CYS A 63 5.34 6.55 11.21
C CYS A 63 4.45 6.84 12.41
N SER A 64 3.13 6.74 12.21
CA SER A 64 2.16 6.93 13.29
C SER A 64 0.88 6.12 13.07
N PHE A 65 0.17 5.85 14.16
CA PHE A 65 -1.24 5.50 14.08
C PHE A 65 -2.08 6.75 13.89
N THR A 66 -3.02 6.69 12.95
CA THR A 66 -3.98 7.78 12.75
C THR A 66 -5.41 7.25 12.78
N SER A 67 -6.34 8.16 13.11
CA SER A 67 -7.79 7.94 13.04
C SER A 67 -8.37 8.25 11.65
N LEU A 68 -7.54 8.71 10.71
CA LEU A 68 -7.94 8.93 9.32
C LEU A 68 -8.36 7.61 8.66
N PRO A 69 -9.24 7.67 7.64
CA PRO A 69 -9.78 6.46 7.01
C PRO A 69 -8.76 5.70 6.13
N GLU A 70 -7.64 6.33 5.73
CA GLU A 70 -6.73 5.77 4.71
C GLU A 70 -5.28 5.74 5.21
N GLY A 71 -4.69 4.54 5.23
CA GLY A 71 -3.26 4.41 5.45
C GLY A 71 -2.52 4.94 4.23
N SER A 72 -1.46 5.73 4.42
CA SER A 72 -0.73 6.27 3.28
C SER A 72 0.73 6.56 3.63
N GLY A 73 1.61 6.20 2.71
CA GLY A 73 2.94 6.77 2.49
C GLY A 73 2.84 8.12 1.78
N LYS A 74 3.26 9.22 2.43
CA LYS A 74 3.38 10.54 1.78
C LYS A 74 4.77 11.10 1.96
N ARG A 75 5.32 11.74 0.92
CA ARG A 75 6.51 12.56 1.07
C ARG A 75 6.10 13.97 1.52
N HIS A 76 6.78 14.49 2.53
CA HIS A 76 6.75 15.90 2.90
C HIS A 76 8.20 16.35 3.08
N ASP A 77 8.62 17.32 2.25
CA ASP A 77 10.01 17.75 2.14
C ASP A 77 10.98 16.58 1.85
N ASP A 78 11.91 16.32 2.77
CA ASP A 78 12.93 15.27 2.69
C ASP A 78 12.57 14.02 3.51
N LYS A 79 11.32 13.90 3.96
CA LYS A 79 10.86 12.76 4.77
C LYS A 79 9.63 12.09 4.17
N TYR A 80 9.50 10.81 4.45
CA TYR A 80 8.33 10.00 4.17
C TYR A 80 7.55 9.73 5.45
N TYR A 81 6.23 9.68 5.33
CA TYR A 81 5.31 9.48 6.45
C TYR A 81 4.46 8.26 6.16
N ILE A 82 4.57 7.22 6.99
CA ILE A 82 3.74 6.03 6.95
C ILE A 82 2.67 6.13 8.03
N ASN A 83 1.41 6.26 7.62
CA ASN A 83 0.29 6.27 8.54
C ASN A 83 -0.46 4.95 8.45
N LEU A 84 -0.61 4.24 9.58
CA LEU A 84 -1.45 3.04 9.61
C LEU A 84 -2.84 3.35 10.18
N CYS A 85 -3.84 3.15 9.34
CA CYS A 85 -5.24 3.46 9.64
C CYS A 85 -6.01 2.22 10.02
N THR A 86 -6.90 2.36 11.01
CA THR A 86 -7.81 1.32 11.51
C THR A 86 -7.12 0.02 11.99
N PRO A 87 -7.69 -0.73 12.95
CA PRO A 87 -7.10 -2.00 13.38
C PRO A 87 -6.95 -3.03 12.25
N LEU A 88 -7.72 -2.89 11.16
CA LEU A 88 -7.68 -3.82 10.04
C LEU A 88 -6.34 -3.77 9.30
N PHE A 89 -5.77 -2.59 9.08
CA PHE A 89 -4.52 -2.42 8.32
C PHE A 89 -3.26 -2.25 9.19
N ARG A 90 -3.34 -2.39 10.52
CA ARG A 90 -2.18 -2.36 11.41
C ARG A 90 -1.39 -3.67 11.38
N THR A 91 -0.74 -3.99 10.27
CA THR A 91 0.06 -5.22 10.13
C THR A 91 1.42 -4.93 9.50
N ARG A 92 2.40 -5.80 9.78
CA ARG A 92 3.73 -5.72 9.13
C ARG A 92 3.60 -5.77 7.60
N GLN A 93 2.60 -6.47 7.08
CA GLN A 93 2.37 -6.54 5.64
C GLN A 93 1.97 -5.18 5.07
N THR A 94 1.10 -4.43 5.73
CA THR A 94 0.78 -3.06 5.32
C THR A 94 2.03 -2.18 5.36
N VAL A 95 2.86 -2.30 6.40
CA VAL A 95 4.13 -1.56 6.47
C VAL A 95 5.03 -1.88 5.26
N ARG A 96 5.15 -3.17 4.89
CA ARG A 96 5.91 -3.59 3.70
C ARG A 96 5.35 -3.00 2.42
N HIS A 97 4.02 -2.94 2.30
CA HIS A 97 3.34 -2.37 1.15
C HIS A 97 3.70 -0.89 1.00
N GLU A 98 3.56 -0.09 2.06
CA GLU A 98 3.91 1.35 2.03
C GLU A 98 5.41 1.59 1.77
N ILE A 99 6.28 0.78 2.38
CA ILE A 99 7.73 0.89 2.15
C ILE A 99 8.11 0.58 0.71
N ASP A 100 7.40 -0.32 0.02
CA ASP A 100 7.66 -0.62 -1.38
C ASP A 100 7.27 0.55 -2.30
N HIS A 101 6.23 1.31 -1.96
CA HIS A 101 5.89 2.56 -2.65
C HIS A 101 7.00 3.60 -2.48
N ILE A 102 7.48 3.80 -1.24
CA ILE A 102 8.59 4.73 -0.96
C ILE A 102 9.84 4.32 -1.73
N ALA A 103 10.22 3.04 -1.67
CA ALA A 103 11.45 2.54 -2.30
C ALA A 103 11.47 2.69 -3.83
N SER A 104 10.31 2.81 -4.45
CA SER A 104 10.19 2.90 -5.92
C SER A 104 9.83 4.29 -6.41
N GLY A 105 9.82 5.27 -5.50
CA GLY A 105 9.48 6.66 -5.83
C GLY A 105 8.03 6.84 -6.24
N ASP A 106 7.12 5.94 -5.85
CA ASP A 106 5.70 6.09 -6.18
C ASP A 106 5.09 7.28 -5.44
N CYS A 107 5.59 7.57 -4.24
CA CYS A 107 5.19 8.74 -3.44
C CYS A 107 5.65 10.08 -4.05
N ASP A 108 6.58 10.07 -5.02
CA ASP A 108 7.10 11.26 -5.69
C ASP A 108 6.38 11.56 -7.01
N ARG A 109 5.52 10.66 -7.49
CA ARG A 109 4.79 10.82 -8.75
C ARG A 109 3.57 11.72 -8.56
N GLU A 110 3.29 12.54 -9.56
CA GLU A 110 2.09 13.38 -9.57
C GLU A 110 0.81 12.53 -9.63
N GLN A 111 -0.25 12.97 -8.94
CA GLN A 111 -1.55 12.27 -8.85
C GLN A 111 -2.24 12.06 -10.22
N THR A 112 -1.71 12.62 -11.30
CA THR A 112 -2.21 12.46 -12.68
C THR A 112 -1.95 11.07 -13.26
N GLU A 113 -1.11 10.23 -12.63
CA GLU A 113 -0.80 8.89 -13.13
C GLU A 113 -1.74 7.79 -12.60
N PHE A 114 -3.06 8.02 -12.67
CA PHE A 114 -4.09 7.05 -12.24
C PHE A 114 -3.80 5.63 -12.75
N PHE A 115 -3.48 5.48 -14.04
CA PHE A 115 -3.20 4.17 -14.62
C PHE A 115 -1.92 3.53 -14.06
N TYR A 116 -0.86 4.30 -13.85
CA TYR A 116 0.36 3.77 -13.24
C TYR A 116 0.07 3.30 -11.82
N TYR A 117 -0.61 4.13 -11.02
CA TYR A 117 -0.88 3.83 -9.63
C TYR A 117 -1.64 2.50 -9.49
N TYR A 118 -2.78 2.38 -10.17
CA TYR A 118 -3.65 1.22 -9.99
C TYR A 118 -3.18 -0.04 -10.72
N PHE A 119 -2.50 0.08 -11.86
CA PHE A 119 -2.10 -1.08 -12.67
C PHE A 119 -0.64 -1.48 -12.51
N ILE A 120 0.19 -0.63 -11.89
CA ILE A 120 1.63 -0.88 -11.73
C ILE A 120 2.04 -0.75 -10.27
N ALA A 121 1.82 0.39 -9.62
CA ALA A 121 2.30 0.64 -8.25
C ALA A 121 1.64 -0.29 -7.22
N GLU A 122 0.31 -0.24 -7.12
CA GLU A 122 -0.49 -1.01 -6.16
C GLU A 122 -0.32 -2.54 -6.29
N PRO A 123 -0.36 -3.13 -7.50
CA PRO A 123 -0.13 -4.56 -7.67
C PRO A 123 1.29 -4.97 -7.28
N ARG A 124 2.28 -4.15 -7.61
CA ARG A 124 3.69 -4.40 -7.28
C ARG A 124 3.89 -4.39 -5.77
N ALA A 125 3.40 -3.36 -5.07
CA ALA A 125 3.46 -3.25 -3.62
C ALA A 125 2.70 -4.40 -2.93
N THR A 126 1.53 -4.77 -3.46
CA THR A 126 0.77 -5.95 -3.00
C THR A 126 1.59 -7.23 -3.13
N LEU A 127 2.14 -7.52 -4.31
CA LEU A 127 2.97 -8.70 -4.54
C LEU A 127 4.22 -8.72 -3.67
N TYR A 128 4.89 -7.57 -3.48
CA TYR A 128 6.03 -7.45 -2.57
C TYR A 128 5.62 -7.76 -1.13
N SER A 129 4.51 -7.20 -0.66
CA SER A 129 4.01 -7.41 0.70
C SER A 129 3.69 -8.88 1.00
N LEU A 130 3.30 -9.64 -0.02
CA LEU A 130 2.96 -11.07 0.05
C LEU A 130 4.19 -11.98 -0.02
N ARG A 131 5.29 -11.51 -0.61
CA ARG A 131 6.54 -12.25 -0.66
C ARG A 131 7.12 -12.32 0.75
N SER A 132 6.77 -13.43 1.40
CA SER A 132 7.49 -14.00 2.53
C SER A 132 8.63 -14.82 1.87
N ASP A 133 9.91 -14.73 2.26
CA ASP A 133 10.43 -15.29 3.51
C ASP A 133 11.94 -15.00 3.72
N PRO A 134 12.49 -15.28 4.91
CA PRO A 134 11.80 -15.55 6.18
C PRO A 134 11.53 -14.27 6.98
#